data_AF-A0A7H8IV46-F1
#
_entry.id   AF-A0A7H8IV46-F1
#
_cell.length_a   1.000
_cell.length_b   1.000
_cell.length_c   1.000
_cell.angle_alpha   90.00
_cell.angle_beta   90.00
_cell.angle_gamma   90.00
#
_symmetry.space_group_name_H-M   'P 1'
#
loop_
_entity.id
_entity.type
_entity.pdbx_description
1 polymer ?
#
loop_
_entity_poly.entity_id
_entity_poly.type
_entity_poly.pdbx_seq_one_letter_code
_entity_poly.pdbx_strand_id
1 'polypeptide(L)' 'MPFAPDEIRWDHACGIGTDGHWFGWFRIQVDAAALRRLGLHPDQPTPRVTGPSPPAWWHAEAERLARHRHGPTA' A
#
# COMPACT_ATOMS: atom_id res chain seq x y z
N MET A 1 -2.18 17.70 -0.55
CA MET A 1 -2.51 16.50 0.25
C MET A 1 -3.98 16.16 0.00
N PRO A 2 -4.34 14.91 -0.37
CA PRO A 2 -5.73 14.53 -0.65
C PRO A 2 -6.57 14.24 0.60
N PHE A 3 -5.99 14.30 1.80
CA PHE A 3 -6.64 14.08 3.10
C PHE A 3 -6.57 15.36 3.94
N ALA A 4 -7.63 15.64 4.66
CA ALA A 4 -7.65 16.61 5.75
C ALA A 4 -6.87 16.05 6.96
N PRO A 5 -6.42 16.92 7.89
CA PRO A 5 -5.57 16.51 9.01
C PRO A 5 -6.17 15.41 9.91
N ASP A 6 -7.49 15.34 10.01
CA ASP A 6 -8.25 14.37 10.82
C ASP A 6 -8.59 13.07 10.08
N GLU A 7 -8.45 13.05 8.76
CA GLU A 7 -8.78 11.89 7.92
C GLU A 7 -7.59 10.92 7.73
N ILE A 8 -6.41 11.31 8.20
CA ILE A 8 -5.20 10.50 8.14
C ILE A 8 -4.44 10.58 9.46
N ARG A 9 -4.10 9.42 10.00
CA ARG A 9 -3.34 9.29 11.24
C ARG A 9 -2.09 8.46 10.97
N TRP A 10 -0.96 8.93 11.48
CA TRP A 10 0.32 8.22 11.43
C TRP A 10 0.81 7.96 12.84
N ASP A 11 0.93 6.69 13.17
CA ASP A 11 1.53 6.20 14.41
C ASP A 11 2.91 5.68 14.12
N HIS A 12 3.86 5.99 15.00
CA HIS A 12 5.22 5.50 14.91
C HIS A 12 5.60 4.80 16.20
N ALA A 13 6.31 3.69 16.09
CA ALA A 13 7.05 3.14 17.20
C ALA A 13 8.36 2.51 16.75
N CYS A 14 9.31 2.49 17.69
CA CYS A 14 10.63 1.90 17.51
C CYS A 14 10.82 0.75 18.49
N GLY A 15 11.65 -0.21 18.09
CA GLY A 15 12.09 -1.30 18.95
C GLY A 15 13.49 -1.78 18.57
N ILE A 16 14.06 -2.60 19.44
CA ILE A 16 15.30 -3.33 19.17
C ILE A 16 14.89 -4.75 18.73
N GLY A 17 15.42 -5.18 17.59
CA GLY A 17 15.18 -6.50 17.03
C GLY A 17 15.86 -7.59 17.85
N THR A 18 15.47 -8.85 17.60
CA THR A 18 16.12 -10.00 18.22
C THR A 18 17.60 -10.16 17.83
N ASP A 19 18.02 -9.45 16.78
CA ASP A 19 19.39 -9.32 16.29
C ASP A 19 20.16 -8.15 16.92
N GLY A 20 19.53 -7.40 17.82
CA GLY A 20 20.13 -6.22 18.47
C GLY A 20 20.10 -4.95 17.62
N HIS A 21 19.56 -5.00 16.41
CA HIS A 21 19.45 -3.82 15.55
C HIS A 21 18.18 -3.02 15.85
N TRP A 22 18.28 -1.69 15.84
CA TRP A 22 17.11 -0.83 15.92
C TRP A 22 16.27 -0.95 14.66
N PHE A 23 14.95 -1.07 14.85
CA PHE A 23 13.98 -0.97 13.77
C PHE A 23 12.83 -0.06 14.18
N GLY A 24 12.17 0.53 13.18
CA GLY A 24 11.00 1.37 13.36
C GLY A 24 9.86 0.88 12.50
N TRP A 25 8.64 1.08 12.96
CA TRP A 25 7.43 0.85 12.20
C TRP A 25 6.54 2.08 12.22
N PHE A 26 5.93 2.34 11.07
CA PHE A 26 4.84 3.29 10.94
C PHE A 26 3.55 2.53 10.68
N ARG A 27 2.49 2.87 11.40
CA ARG A 27 1.13 2.49 11.06
C ARG A 27 0.44 3.73 10.50
N ILE A 28 -0.07 3.60 9.27
CA ILE A 28 -0.83 4.65 8.60
C ILE A 28 -2.28 4.18 8.56
N GLN A 29 -3.19 4.97 9.15
CA GLN A 29 -4.63 4.77 9.08
C GLN A 29 -5.25 5.93 8.32
N VAL A 30 -6.23 5.62 7.48
CA VAL A 30 -7.01 6.60 6.71
C VAL A 30 -8.48 6.31 6.95
N ASP A 31 -9.29 7.36 7.15
CA ASP A 31 -10.74 7.21 7.21
C ASP A 31 -11.23 6.56 5.90
N ALA A 32 -12.04 5.50 6.03
CA ALA A 32 -12.58 4.81 4.88
C ALA A 32 -13.35 5.76 3.95
N ALA A 33 -14.17 6.67 4.48
CA ALA A 33 -14.93 7.63 3.70
C ALA A 33 -14.01 8.57 2.88
N ALA A 34 -12.86 8.95 3.44
CA ALA A 34 -11.89 9.78 2.76
C ALA A 34 -11.30 9.11 1.50
N LEU A 35 -11.19 7.78 1.50
CA LEU A 35 -10.73 7.00 0.34
C LEU A 35 -11.64 7.15 -0.89
N ARG A 36 -12.89 7.58 -0.71
CA ARG A 36 -13.83 7.78 -1.84
C ARG A 36 -13.34 8.78 -2.86
N ARG A 37 -12.66 9.85 -2.42
CA ARG A 37 -12.09 10.88 -3.30
C ARG A 37 -11.01 10.33 -4.23
N LEU A 38 -10.39 9.22 -3.85
CA LEU A 38 -9.33 8.56 -4.61
C LEU A 38 -9.85 7.36 -5.41
N GLY A 39 -11.13 7.01 -5.30
CA GLY A 39 -11.66 5.78 -5.90
C GLY A 39 -11.16 4.50 -5.22
N LEU A 40 -10.73 4.60 -3.95
CA LEU A 40 -10.11 3.49 -3.20
C LEU A 40 -11.02 2.92 -2.10
N HIS A 41 -12.27 3.38 -1.99
CA HIS A 41 -13.20 2.86 -0.99
C HIS A 41 -13.71 1.46 -1.38
N PRO A 42 -13.82 0.50 -0.45
CA PRO A 42 -14.24 -0.88 -0.76
C PRO A 42 -15.61 -0.97 -1.44
N ASP A 43 -16.58 -0.16 -1.01
CA ASP A 43 -17.91 -0.09 -1.64
C ASP A 43 -17.98 0.74 -2.94
N GLN A 44 -16.86 1.31 -3.42
CA GLN A 44 -16.86 1.96 -4.73
C GLN A 44 -16.63 0.95 -5.86
N PRO A 45 -17.19 1.19 -7.05
CA PRO A 45 -16.88 0.39 -8.21
C PRO A 45 -15.37 0.36 -8.45
N THR A 46 -14.81 -0.83 -8.67
CA THR A 46 -13.40 -0.97 -9.04
C THR A 46 -13.11 -0.14 -10.30
N PRO A 47 -12.04 0.68 -10.31
CA PRO A 47 -11.64 1.42 -11.49
C PRO A 47 -11.47 0.50 -12.71
N ARG A 48 -12.03 0.89 -13.85
CA ARG A 48 -11.82 0.19 -15.12
C ARG A 48 -10.70 0.85 -15.90
N VAL A 49 -9.77 0.04 -16.41
CA VAL A 49 -8.77 0.48 -17.37
C VAL A 49 -9.48 0.73 -18.70
N THR A 50 -9.58 1.99 -19.12
CA THR A 50 -10.20 2.39 -20.40
C THR A 50 -9.19 2.64 -21.52
N GLY A 51 -7.88 2.55 -21.20
CA GLY A 51 -6.79 2.75 -22.15
C GLY A 51 -6.13 1.43 -22.56
N PRO A 52 -5.25 1.47 -23.58
CA PRO A 52 -4.40 0.33 -23.89
C PRO A 52 -3.57 -0.04 -22.65
N SER A 53 -3.35 -1.34 -22.44
CA SER A 53 -2.42 -1.79 -21.40
C SER A 53 -1.05 -1.16 -21.62
N PRO A 54 -0.36 -0.70 -20.57
CA PRO A 54 1.02 -0.24 -20.71
C PRO A 54 1.92 -1.35 -21.26
N PRO A 55 3.11 -1.00 -21.81
CA PRO A 55 4.05 -1.98 -22.34
C PRO A 55 4.33 -3.14 -21.38
N ALA A 56 4.46 -4.35 -21.91
CA ALA A 56 4.58 -5.57 -21.11
C ALA A 56 5.73 -5.57 -20.09
N TRP A 57 6.84 -4.87 -20.39
CA TRP A 57 7.98 -4.77 -19.48
C TRP A 57 7.62 -4.06 -18.15
N TRP A 58 6.60 -3.21 -18.14
CA TRP A 58 6.14 -2.52 -16.94
C TRP A 58 5.50 -3.49 -15.94
N HIS A 59 4.72 -4.47 -16.44
CA HIS A 59 4.11 -5.51 -15.61
C HIS A 59 5.13 -6.55 -15.15
N ALA A 60 6.12 -6.88 -15.99
CA ALA A 60 7.09 -7.94 -15.72
C ALA A 60 7.89 -7.72 -14.42
N GLU A 61 8.29 -6.49 -14.11
CA GLU A 61 9.03 -6.19 -12.87
C GLU A 61 8.12 -6.24 -11.64
N ALA A 62 6.88 -5.75 -11.74
CA ALA A 62 5.90 -5.85 -10.66
C ALA A 62 5.58 -7.32 -10.32
N GLU A 63 5.38 -8.16 -11.33
CA GLU A 63 5.18 -9.60 -11.17
C GLU A 63 6.40 -10.29 -10.57
N ARG A 64 7.62 -9.90 -10.99
CA ARG A 64 8.87 -10.44 -10.43
C ARG A 64 8.98 -10.12 -8.94
N LEU A 65 8.73 -8.88 -8.55
CA LEU A 65 8.74 -8.45 -7.15
C LEU A 65 7.66 -9.14 -6.31
N ALA A 66 6.45 -9.32 -6.87
CA ALA A 66 5.38 -10.04 -6.20
C ALA A 66 5.76 -11.50 -5.92
N ARG A 67 6.40 -12.19 -6.89
CA ARG A 67 6.94 -13.55 -6.70
C ARG A 67 8.00 -13.61 -5.60
N HIS A 68 8.82 -12.56 -5.44
CA HIS A 68 9.83 -12.51 -4.37
C HIS A 68 9.25 -12.21 -2.97
N ARG A 69 8.14 -11.47 -2.87
CA ARG A 69 7.50 -11.15 -1.58
C ARG A 69 6.70 -12.31 -1.00
N HIS A 70 6.16 -13.18 -1.86
CA HIS A 70 5.49 -14.42 -1.46
C HIS A 70 6.50 -15.57 -1.46
N GLY A 71 7.52 -15.49 -0.61
CA GLY A 71 8.44 -16.63 -0.39
C GLY A 71 7.63 -17.92 -0.16
N PRO A 72 8.20 -19.11 -0.47
CA PRO A 72 7.45 -20.36 -0.42
C PRO A 72 6.77 -20.49 0.94
N THR A 73 5.44 -20.58 0.93
CA THR A 73 4.70 -21.19 2.05
C THR A 73 5.32 -22.56 2.29
N ALA A 74 5.63 -22.83 3.56
CA ALA A 74 6.28 -24.03 4.09
C ALA A 74 5.89 -25.34 3.39
#